data_AF-D5KRV6-F1
#
_entry.id   AF-D5KRV6-F1
#
_cell.length_a   1.000
_cell.length_b   1.000
_cell.length_c   1.000
_cell.angle_alpha   90.00
_cell.angle_beta   90.00
_cell.angle_gamma   90.00
#
_symmetry.space_group_name_H-M   'P 1'
#
loop_
_entity.id
_entity.type
_entity.pdbx_description
1 polymer ?
#
loop_
_entity_poly.entity_id
_entity_poly.type
_entity_poly.pdbx_seq_one_letter_code
_entity_poly.pdbx_strand_id
1 'polypeptide(L)' 'PDGLPEDIDNGEVNPRDEFKARARYLGEKYDYDVTEARKIWSFGPDGTGPNLLIDCTKGVQYLNEIKE' A
#
# COMPACT_ATOMS: atom_id res chain seq x y z
N PRO A 1 8.96 -0.46 7.25
CA PRO A 1 9.60 0.63 8.02
C PRO A 1 9.20 0.54 9.49
N ASP A 2 10.08 0.95 10.40
CA ASP A 2 9.73 1.06 11.82
C ASP A 2 8.55 2.04 11.98
N GLY A 3 7.55 1.69 12.79
CA GLY A 3 6.37 2.52 13.02
C GLY A 3 5.24 2.38 11.99
N LEU A 4 5.49 1.81 10.80
CA LEU A 4 4.42 1.59 9.81
C LEU A 4 3.41 0.52 10.26
N PRO A 5 3.82 -0.62 10.83
CA PRO A 5 2.87 -1.60 11.36
C PRO A 5 1.90 -0.98 12.38
N GLU A 6 2.41 -0.17 13.29
CA GLU A 6 1.62 0.49 14.34
C GLU A 6 0.64 1.50 13.75
N ASP A 7 1.06 2.30 12.76
CA ASP A 7 0.17 3.23 12.04
C ASP A 7 -0.96 2.50 11.29
N ILE A 8 -0.68 1.33 10.72
CA ILE A 8 -1.71 0.51 10.07
C ILE A 8 -2.69 -0.05 11.11
N ASP A 9 -2.18 -0.61 12.21
CA ASP A 9 -3.01 -1.17 13.29
C ASP A 9 -3.85 -0.09 14.00
N ASN A 10 -3.33 1.14 14.11
CA ASN A 10 -4.04 2.30 14.66
C ASN A 10 -5.02 2.94 13.65
N GLY A 11 -5.00 2.51 12.39
CA GLY A 11 -5.88 3.00 11.32
C GLY A 11 -5.47 4.35 10.72
N GLU A 12 -4.24 4.83 10.97
CA GLU A 12 -3.67 5.99 10.28
C GLU A 12 -3.37 5.70 8.81
N VAL A 13 -3.10 4.42 8.49
CA VAL A 13 -2.96 3.92 7.13
C VAL A 13 -3.96 2.78 6.92
N ASN A 14 -5.03 3.04 6.18
CA ASN A 14 -6.11 2.08 5.97
C ASN A 14 -6.27 1.68 4.49
N PRO A 15 -6.68 0.43 4.19
CA PRO A 15 -7.06 0.01 2.84
C PRO A 15 -8.16 0.89 2.20
N ARG A 16 -9.07 1.43 3.00
CA ARG A 16 -10.22 2.23 2.56
C ARG A 16 -9.88 3.70 2.29
N ASP A 17 -8.70 4.16 2.68
CA ASP A 17 -8.26 5.53 2.43
C ASP A 17 -8.10 5.81 0.93
N GLU A 18 -8.27 7.07 0.55
CA GLU A 18 -7.99 7.50 -0.81
C GLU A 18 -6.51 7.25 -1.14
N PHE A 19 -6.26 6.53 -2.23
CA PHE A 19 -4.94 5.97 -2.52
C PHE A 19 -3.85 7.03 -2.77
N LYS A 20 -4.18 8.25 -3.24
CA LYS A 20 -3.20 9.33 -3.41
C LYS A 20 -2.82 9.95 -2.07
N ALA A 21 -3.79 10.16 -1.17
CA ALA A 21 -3.54 10.64 0.18
C ALA A 21 -2.67 9.64 0.96
N ARG A 22 -3.03 8.36 0.91
CA ARG A 22 -2.22 7.27 1.50
C ARG A 22 -0.80 7.22 0.92
N ALA A 23 -0.66 7.31 -0.40
CA ALA A 23 0.66 7.29 -1.04
C ALA A 23 1.52 8.51 -0.68
N ARG A 24 0.90 9.70 -0.51
CA ARG A 24 1.61 10.89 -0.01
C ARG A 24 2.11 10.67 1.41
N TYR A 25 1.26 10.17 2.29
CA TYR A 25 1.62 9.87 3.68
C TYR A 25 2.81 8.90 3.76
N LEU A 26 2.73 7.80 3.00
CA LEU A 26 3.80 6.80 2.94
C LEU A 26 5.11 7.37 2.37
N GLY A 27 5.03 8.26 1.38
CA GLY A 27 6.20 8.94 0.83
C GLY A 27 6.83 9.92 1.82
N GLU A 28 6.03 10.74 2.51
CA GLU A 28 6.52 11.77 3.42
C GLU A 28 7.05 11.19 4.74
N LYS A 29 6.38 10.19 5.33
CA LYS A 29 6.74 9.62 6.64
C LYS A 29 7.71 8.45 6.53
N TYR A 30 7.64 7.67 5.45
CA TYR A 30 8.36 6.40 5.33
C TYR A 30 9.22 6.27 4.06
N ASP A 31 9.39 7.36 3.30
CA ASP A 31 10.23 7.40 2.11
C ASP A 31 9.84 6.38 1.02
N TYR A 32 8.55 6.06 0.94
CA TYR A 32 8.04 5.24 -0.16
C TYR A 32 8.06 6.03 -1.48
N ASP A 33 8.35 5.33 -2.57
CA ASP A 33 8.06 5.89 -3.88
C ASP A 33 6.53 6.09 -4.02
N VAL A 34 6.12 7.34 -4.23
CA VAL A 34 4.71 7.71 -4.28
C VAL A 34 3.99 7.05 -5.45
N THR A 35 4.68 6.70 -6.54
CA THR A 35 4.09 6.02 -7.69
C THR A 35 3.85 4.53 -7.40
N GLU A 36 4.75 3.89 -6.65
CA GLU A 36 4.59 2.51 -6.19
C GLU A 36 3.56 2.40 -5.06
N ALA A 37 3.55 3.33 -4.10
CA ALA A 37 2.59 3.36 -3.01
C ALA A 37 1.12 3.53 -3.48
N ARG A 38 0.90 4.09 -4.67
CA ARG A 38 -0.44 4.13 -5.30
C ARG A 38 -0.90 2.77 -5.82
N LYS A 39 0.01 1.81 -5.96
CA LYS A 39 -0.23 0.46 -6.49
C LYS A 39 -0.26 -0.60 -5.38
N ILE A 40 -0.58 -0.21 -4.14
CA ILE A 40 -0.91 -1.17 -3.07
C ILE A 40 -2.17 -1.96 -3.49
N TRP A 41 -2.06 -3.28 -3.51
CA TRP A 41 -3.13 -4.20 -3.87
C TRP A 41 -3.93 -4.65 -2.67
N SER A 42 -3.26 -4.96 -1.56
CA SER A 42 -3.92 -5.49 -0.36
C SER A 42 -3.13 -5.20 0.90
N PHE A 43 -3.86 -5.25 2.02
CA PHE A 43 -3.36 -5.24 3.39
C PHE A 43 -3.58 -6.64 3.98
N GLY A 44 -2.77 -7.07 4.96
CA GLY A 44 -2.88 -8.42 5.50
C GLY A 44 -2.25 -8.60 6.89
N PRO A 45 -2.73 -9.53 7.73
CA PRO A 45 -3.82 -10.49 7.47
C PRO A 45 -5.22 -9.85 7.36
N ASP A 46 -6.18 -10.62 6.84
CA ASP A 46 -7.62 -10.31 6.80
C ASP A 46 -8.02 -9.01 6.08
N GLY A 47 -7.17 -8.48 5.20
CA GLY A 47 -7.45 -7.27 4.45
C GLY A 47 -7.19 -5.97 5.21
N THR A 48 -6.72 -6.02 6.46
CA THR A 48 -6.47 -4.83 7.29
C THR A 48 -5.16 -4.83 8.05
N GLY A 49 -4.47 -5.98 8.14
CA GLY A 49 -3.26 -6.07 8.93
C GLY A 49 -2.02 -5.39 8.32
N PRO A 50 -0.91 -5.35 9.09
CA PRO A 50 0.27 -4.53 8.80
C PRO A 50 1.23 -5.09 7.73
N ASN A 51 0.74 -5.93 6.82
CA ASN A 51 1.49 -6.38 5.64
C ASN A 51 0.91 -5.76 4.37
N LEU A 52 1.76 -5.36 3.44
CA LEU A 52 1.35 -4.72 2.18
C LEU A 52 1.80 -5.55 0.98
N LEU A 53 0.90 -5.76 0.02
CA LEU A 53 1.25 -6.22 -1.32
C LEU A 53 1.25 -5.03 -2.28
N ILE A 54 2.37 -4.79 -2.97
CA ILE A 54 2.55 -3.62 -3.85
C ILE A 54 3.03 -4.10 -5.21
N ASP A 55 2.36 -3.63 -6.28
CA ASP A 55 2.81 -3.89 -7.64
C ASP A 55 3.95 -2.93 -8.03
N CYS A 56 5.16 -3.48 -8.16
CA CYS A 56 6.36 -2.77 -8.64
C CYS A 56 6.79 -3.20 -10.06
N THR A 57 5.93 -3.90 -10.81
CA THR A 57 6.26 -4.42 -12.14
C THR A 57 6.27 -3.31 -13.21
N LYS A 58 6.87 -3.62 -14.37
CA LYS A 58 6.96 -2.71 -15.52
C LYS A 58 6.64 -3.46 -16.81
N GLY A 59 5.66 -2.96 -17.57
CA GLY A 59 5.33 -3.49 -18.90
C GLY A 59 4.69 -4.87 -18.92
N VAL A 60 4.07 -5.31 -17.81
CA VAL A 60 3.40 -6.61 -17.74
C VAL A 60 1.96 -6.48 -18.22
N GLN A 61 1.72 -6.94 -19.45
CA GLN A 61 0.37 -7.04 -20.00
C GLN A 61 -0.44 -8.08 -19.21
N TYR A 62 -1.74 -7.81 -19.00
CA TYR A 62 -2.67 -8.71 -18.30
C TYR A 62 -2.44 -8.90 -16.79
N LEU A 63 -1.52 -8.15 -16.16
CA LEU A 63 -1.27 -8.28 -14.71
C LEU A 63 -2.54 -8.10 -13.85
N ASN A 64 -3.43 -7.20 -14.27
CA ASN A 64 -4.68 -6.96 -13.55
C ASN A 64 -5.68 -8.12 -13.66
N GLU A 65 -5.51 -9.05 -14.61
CA GLU A 65 -6.39 -10.22 -14.77
C GLU A 65 -6.12 -11.30 -13.72
N ILE A 66 -4.97 -11.25 -13.06
CA ILE A 66 -4.55 -12.23 -12.03
C ILE A 66 -4.46 -11.62 -10.63
N LYS A 67 -5.06 -10.45 -10.43
CA LYS A 67 -4.99 -9.71 -9.18
C LYS A 67 -5.95 -10.25 -8.10
N GLU A 68 -7.08 -10.82 -8.51
CA GLU A 68 -8.12 -11.36 -7.61
C GLU A 68 -7.85 -12.81 -7.20
#